data_AF-A0A7H0H2S1-F1
#
_entry.id   AF-A0A7H0H2S1-F1
#
_cell.length_a   1.000
_cell.length_b   1.000
_cell.length_c   1.000
_cell.angle_alpha   90.00
_cell.angle_beta   90.00
_cell.angle_gamma   90.00
#
_symmetry.space_group_name_H-M   'P 1'
#
loop_
_entity.id
_entity.type
_entity.pdbx_description
1 polymer ?
#
loop_
_entity_poly.entity_id
_entity_poly.type
_entity_poly.pdbx_seq_one_letter_code
_entity_poly.pdbx_strand_id
1 'polypeptide(L)'
;MTVTGKGHKTRTIPIMDKTGRHLDHYASVFHPGKAAPEALLFYTTRSGRPQPMSQDNVTFLLNKHARNARTDCPELPERIHAHQLRHARAMQMLRAGVPLPHIKEFLGHASITTTSIYATADSQMVRDAIQKAAVTTPDPAPLWKGNDDLILQLAGLT
;
A
#
# COMPACT_ATOMS: atom_id res chain seq x y z
N MET A 1 -7.58 -9.79 11.89
CA MET A 1 -6.34 -10.16 12.60
C MET A 1 -5.93 -9.01 13.51
N THR A 2 -5.51 -9.28 14.74
CA THR A 2 -5.11 -8.24 15.70
C THR A 2 -3.57 -8.13 15.76
N VAL A 3 -3.04 -6.91 15.63
CA VAL A 3 -1.59 -6.66 15.62
C VAL A 3 -1.24 -5.59 16.65
N THR A 4 -0.27 -5.90 17.51
CA THR A 4 0.31 -4.94 18.45
C THR A 4 1.58 -4.35 17.85
N GLY A 5 1.57 -3.04 17.62
CA GLY A 5 2.68 -2.29 17.01
C GLY A 5 3.54 -1.52 18.01
N LYS A 6 4.39 -0.63 17.47
CA LYS A 6 5.24 0.27 18.26
C LYS A 6 4.40 1.08 19.26
N GLY A 7 4.89 1.19 20.50
CA GLY A 7 4.20 1.89 21.58
C GLY A 7 3.01 1.11 22.15
N HIS A 8 3.00 -0.22 22.03
CA HIS A 8 1.92 -1.11 22.51
C HIS A 8 0.54 -0.78 21.95
N LYS A 9 0.49 -0.17 20.75
CA LYS A 9 -0.77 0.18 20.10
C LYS A 9 -1.31 -1.03 19.33
N THR A 10 -2.47 -1.51 19.75
CA THR A 10 -3.18 -2.62 19.10
C THR A 10 -4.10 -2.10 18.01
N ARG A 11 -4.16 -2.82 16.89
CA ARG A 11 -5.11 -2.54 15.81
C ARG A 11 -5.62 -3.82 15.18
N THR A 12 -6.87 -3.78 14.71
CA THR A 12 -7.46 -4.86 13.93
C THR A 12 -7.26 -4.55 12.46
N ILE A 13 -6.55 -5.43 11.76
CA ILE A 13 -6.32 -5.31 10.32
C ILE A 13 -7.19 -6.35 9.61
N PRO A 14 -8.07 -5.93 8.68
CA PRO A 14 -8.75 -6.85 7.80
C PRO A 14 -7.74 -7.49 6.86
N ILE A 15 -7.81 -8.82 6.73
CA ILE A 15 -7.00 -9.58 5.78
C ILE A 15 -7.93 -10.14 4.71
N MET A 16 -7.40 -10.33 3.51
CA MET A 16 -8.17 -10.95 2.43
C MET A 16 -8.45 -12.41 2.76
N ASP A 17 -9.58 -12.94 2.30
CA ASP A 17 -9.94 -14.36 2.49
C ASP A 17 -8.84 -15.31 2.02
N LYS A 18 -8.20 -14.99 0.89
CA LYS A 18 -7.04 -15.75 0.38
C LYS A 18 -5.91 -15.81 1.41
N THR A 19 -5.60 -14.69 2.06
CA THR A 19 -4.58 -14.63 3.12
C THR A 19 -5.01 -15.41 4.35
N GLY A 20 -6.28 -15.31 4.75
CA GLY A 20 -6.85 -16.12 5.84
C GLY A 20 -6.65 -17.62 5.58
N ARG A 21 -7.07 -18.10 4.40
CA ARG A 21 -6.88 -19.51 4.00
C ARG A 21 -5.43 -19.97 4.01
N HIS A 22 -4.48 -19.11 3.60
CA HIS A 22 -3.06 -19.45 3.68
C HIS A 22 -2.57 -19.55 5.13
N LEU A 23 -3.05 -18.70 6.03
CA LEU A 23 -2.73 -18.78 7.46
C LEU A 23 -3.33 -20.03 8.09
N ASP A 24 -4.57 -20.39 7.75
CA ASP A 24 -5.22 -21.60 8.25
C ASP A 24 -4.45 -22.86 7.80
N HIS A 25 -4.09 -22.91 6.52
CA HIS A 25 -3.26 -24.00 5.99
C HIS A 25 -1.90 -24.06 6.68
N TYR A 26 -1.23 -22.92 6.84
CA TYR A 26 0.04 -22.84 7.56
C TYR A 26 -0.10 -23.36 9.01
N ALA A 27 -1.14 -22.94 9.73
CA ALA A 27 -1.41 -23.41 11.08
C ALA A 27 -1.64 -24.92 11.13
N SER A 28 -2.38 -25.49 10.17
CA SER A 28 -2.62 -26.94 10.12
C SER A 28 -1.35 -27.78 9.96
N VAL A 29 -0.33 -27.23 9.28
CA VAL A 29 0.93 -27.93 9.00
C VAL A 29 1.96 -27.72 10.11
N PHE A 30 2.10 -26.48 10.61
CA PHE A 30 3.18 -26.11 11.52
C PHE A 30 2.74 -26.00 12.99
N HIS A 31 1.44 -26.00 13.26
CA HIS A 31 0.86 -25.96 14.61
C HIS A 31 -0.15 -27.10 14.80
N PRO A 32 0.24 -28.37 14.62
CA PRO A 32 -0.67 -29.49 14.81
C PRO A 32 -1.15 -29.53 16.28
N GLY A 33 -2.46 -29.42 16.47
CA GLY A 33 -3.10 -29.40 17.80
C GLY A 33 -3.47 -28.00 18.28
N LYS A 34 -3.74 -27.87 19.59
CA LYS A 34 -4.13 -26.58 20.20
C LYS A 34 -2.87 -25.81 20.59
N ALA A 35 -2.49 -24.83 19.76
CA ALA A 35 -1.41 -23.91 20.10
C ALA A 35 -1.75 -23.14 21.39
N ALA A 36 -0.77 -22.98 22.27
CA ALA A 36 -0.91 -22.12 23.43
C ALA A 36 -1.16 -20.66 22.98
N PRO A 37 -1.90 -19.84 23.76
CA PRO A 37 -2.16 -18.44 23.40
C PRO A 37 -0.89 -17.61 23.11
N GLU A 38 0.20 -17.93 23.79
CA GLU A 38 1.51 -17.30 23.68
C GLU A 38 2.44 -17.95 22.64
N ALA A 39 1.96 -18.96 21.89
CA ALA A 39 2.76 -19.62 20.87
C ALA A 39 3.12 -18.65 19.74
N LEU A 40 4.39 -18.72 19.31
CA LEU A 40 4.87 -17.94 18.18
C LEU A 40 4.24 -18.44 16.90
N LEU A 41 3.42 -17.62 16.23
CA LEU A 41 2.81 -18.02 14.95
C LEU A 41 3.89 -18.36 13.91
N PHE A 42 4.90 -17.50 13.76
CA PHE A 42 6.05 -17.75 12.89
C PHE A 42 7.31 -17.89 13.74
N TYR A 43 8.01 -19.00 13.57
CA TYR A 43 9.19 -19.34 14.36
C TYR A 43 10.26 -20.03 13.53
N THR A 44 11.46 -20.09 14.09
CA THR A 44 12.56 -20.94 13.61
C THR A 44 12.80 -22.02 14.66
N THR A 45 13.31 -23.18 14.24
CA THR A 45 13.68 -24.25 15.18
C THR A 45 15.17 -24.19 15.44
N ARG A 46 15.57 -23.93 16.69
CA ARG A 46 16.97 -23.93 17.12
C ARG A 46 17.10 -24.83 18.34
N SER A 47 18.00 -25.81 18.28
CA SER A 47 18.19 -26.82 19.33
C SER A 47 16.88 -27.52 19.73
N GLY A 48 16.03 -27.84 18.74
CA GLY A 48 14.74 -28.49 18.96
C GLY A 48 13.63 -27.63 19.56
N ARG A 49 13.86 -26.32 19.76
CA ARG A 49 12.87 -25.40 20.35
C ARG A 49 12.45 -24.31 19.36
N PRO A 50 11.16 -23.91 19.34
CA PRO A 50 10.71 -22.72 18.63
C PRO A 50 11.40 -21.47 19.17
N GLN A 51 11.86 -20.61 18.27
CA GLN A 51 12.47 -19.33 18.57
C GLN A 51 11.84 -18.24 17.69
N PRO A 52 11.74 -17.00 18.17
CA PRO A 52 11.24 -15.89 17.35
C PRO A 52 12.09 -15.74 16.08
N MET A 53 11.42 -15.55 14.95
CA MET A 53 12.11 -15.27 13.70
C MET A 53 12.77 -13.89 13.75
N SER A 54 14.06 -13.81 13.42
CA SER A 54 14.75 -12.53 13.30
C SER A 54 14.36 -11.78 12.02
N GLN A 55 14.56 -10.47 12.01
CA GLN A 55 14.35 -9.66 10.80
C GLN A 55 15.25 -10.09 9.64
N ASP A 56 16.46 -10.57 9.93
CA ASP A 56 17.38 -11.11 8.92
C ASP A 56 16.86 -12.41 8.32
N ASN A 57 16.24 -13.28 9.13
CA ASN A 57 15.57 -14.47 8.63
C ASN A 57 14.38 -14.14 7.72
N VAL A 58 13.56 -13.15 8.10
CA VAL A 58 12.47 -12.67 7.24
C VAL A 58 13.03 -12.13 5.92
N THR A 59 14.11 -11.35 5.98
CA THR A 59 14.76 -10.77 4.79
C THR A 59 15.36 -11.86 3.91
N PHE A 60 16.01 -12.87 4.51
CA PHE A 60 16.56 -14.01 3.81
C PHE A 60 15.47 -14.81 3.07
N LEU A 61 14.39 -15.17 3.76
CA LEU A 61 13.26 -15.89 3.17
C LEU A 61 12.62 -15.09 2.03
N LEU A 62 12.41 -13.79 2.25
CA LEU A 62 11.86 -12.90 1.22
C LEU A 62 12.73 -12.88 -0.03
N ASN A 63 14.04 -12.69 0.12
CA ASN A 63 14.96 -12.67 -1.01
C ASN A 63 15.12 -14.04 -1.68
N LYS A 64 14.99 -15.14 -0.93
CA LYS A 64 14.94 -16.49 -1.48
C LYS A 64 13.77 -16.66 -2.44
N HIS A 65 12.56 -16.27 -2.02
CA HIS A 65 11.38 -16.38 -2.87
C HIS A 65 11.38 -15.35 -4.01
N ALA A 66 11.92 -14.15 -3.79
CA ALA A 66 12.08 -13.14 -4.83
C ALA A 66 13.00 -13.61 -5.97
N ARG A 67 14.08 -14.33 -5.66
CA ARG A 67 14.94 -14.94 -6.69
C ARG A 67 14.18 -15.92 -7.57
N ASN A 68 13.32 -16.74 -6.99
CA ASN A 68 12.51 -17.68 -7.75
C ASN A 68 11.48 -16.95 -8.62
N ALA A 69 10.78 -15.95 -8.05
CA ALA A 69 9.79 -15.16 -8.78
C ALA A 69 10.36 -14.34 -9.93
N ARG A 70 11.66 -13.99 -9.89
CA ARG A 70 12.35 -13.27 -10.97
C ARG A 70 12.42 -14.05 -12.29
N THR A 71 12.22 -15.36 -12.27
CA THR A 71 12.12 -16.16 -13.50
C THR A 71 10.91 -15.74 -14.33
N ASP A 72 9.80 -15.39 -13.69
CA ASP A 72 8.56 -14.95 -14.35
C ASP A 72 8.43 -13.41 -14.40
N CYS A 73 9.11 -12.70 -13.49
CA CYS A 73 9.01 -11.25 -13.33
C CYS A 73 10.41 -10.61 -13.24
N PRO A 74 11.11 -10.40 -14.39
CA PRO A 74 12.48 -9.89 -14.41
C PRO A 74 12.63 -8.47 -13.85
N GLU A 75 11.55 -7.70 -13.75
CA GLU A 75 11.52 -6.35 -13.17
C GLU A 75 11.65 -6.32 -11.64
N LEU A 76 11.58 -7.47 -10.96
CA LEU A 76 11.75 -7.52 -9.51
C LEU A 76 13.17 -7.11 -9.11
N PRO A 77 13.34 -6.20 -8.13
CA PRO A 77 14.66 -5.80 -7.65
C PRO A 77 15.50 -7.00 -7.18
N GLU A 78 16.82 -6.87 -7.31
CA GLU A 78 17.77 -7.90 -6.87
C GLU A 78 17.67 -8.18 -5.36
N ARG A 79 17.42 -7.12 -4.58
CA ARG A 79 17.15 -7.21 -3.15
C ARG A 79 15.80 -6.60 -2.80
N ILE A 80 15.00 -7.35 -2.06
CA ILE A 80 13.69 -6.94 -1.58
C ILE A 80 13.67 -6.92 -0.06
N HIS A 81 13.08 -5.88 0.51
CA HIS A 81 12.87 -5.69 1.94
C HIS A 81 11.38 -5.58 2.26
N ALA A 82 10.99 -6.00 3.48
CA ALA A 82 9.59 -5.99 3.90
C ALA A 82 8.93 -4.59 3.84
N HIS A 83 9.69 -3.52 4.05
CA HIS A 83 9.17 -2.15 3.94
C HIS A 83 8.82 -1.76 2.49
N GLN A 84 9.49 -2.33 1.48
CA GLN A 84 9.15 -2.11 0.08
C GLN A 84 7.83 -2.80 -0.28
N LEU A 85 7.58 -4.01 0.23
CA LEU A 85 6.29 -4.68 0.06
C LEU A 85 5.15 -3.88 0.71
N ARG A 86 5.40 -3.30 1.89
CA ARG A 86 4.45 -2.40 2.55
C ARG A 86 4.13 -1.18 1.66
N HIS A 87 5.16 -0.54 1.10
CA HIS A 87 5.00 0.57 0.17
C HIS A 87 4.21 0.18 -1.08
N ALA A 88 4.55 -0.95 -1.70
CA ALA A 88 3.87 -1.45 -2.89
C ALA A 88 2.39 -1.70 -2.62
N ARG A 89 2.04 -2.31 -1.48
CA ARG A 89 0.64 -2.54 -1.10
C ARG A 89 -0.13 -1.22 -0.87
N ALA A 90 0.51 -0.25 -0.22
CA ALA A 90 -0.09 1.08 -0.02
C ALA A 90 -0.38 1.77 -1.36
N MET A 91 0.58 1.74 -2.29
CA MET A 91 0.40 2.30 -3.65
C MET A 91 -0.68 1.57 -4.44
N GLN A 92 -0.75 0.24 -4.35
CA GLN A 92 -1.84 -0.52 -4.98
C GLN A 92 -3.21 -0.11 -4.44
N MET A 93 -3.35 0.08 -3.13
CA MET A 93 -4.60 0.55 -2.53
C MET A 93 -4.94 1.97 -2.97
N LEU A 94 -3.93 2.85 -3.01
CA LEU A 94 -4.13 4.23 -3.45
C LEU A 94 -4.60 4.29 -4.91
N ARG A 95 -3.94 3.57 -5.82
CA ARG A 95 -4.32 3.46 -7.23
C ARG A 95 -5.69 2.82 -7.45
N ALA A 96 -6.11 1.93 -6.55
CA ALA A 96 -7.46 1.38 -6.54
C ALA A 96 -8.52 2.37 -6.00
N GLY A 97 -8.13 3.60 -5.66
CA GLY A 97 -9.03 4.65 -5.18
C GLY A 97 -9.37 4.56 -3.69
N VAL A 98 -8.63 3.75 -2.90
CA VAL A 98 -8.87 3.70 -1.45
C VAL A 98 -8.46 5.04 -0.83
N PRO A 99 -9.34 5.69 -0.05
CA PRO A 99 -9.00 6.95 0.59
C PRO A 99 -7.76 6.86 1.49
N LEU A 100 -6.88 7.86 1.42
CA LEU A 100 -5.66 7.94 2.22
C LEU A 100 -5.86 7.71 3.73
N PRO A 101 -6.95 8.20 4.37
CA PRO A 101 -7.21 7.91 5.78
C PRO A 101 -7.33 6.40 6.07
N HIS A 102 -8.01 5.64 5.21
CA HIS A 102 -8.16 4.19 5.37
C HIS A 102 -6.84 3.46 5.12
N ILE A 103 -6.04 3.91 4.15
CA ILE A 103 -4.70 3.36 3.92
C ILE A 103 -3.81 3.59 5.14
N LYS A 104 -3.86 4.79 5.75
CA LYS A 104 -3.10 5.11 6.96
C LYS A 104 -3.48 4.20 8.13
N GLU A 105 -4.78 4.00 8.36
CA GLU A 105 -5.29 3.11 9.40
C GLU A 105 -4.84 1.67 9.17
N PHE A 106 -4.99 1.16 7.94
CA PHE A 106 -4.55 -0.18 7.54
C PHE A 106 -3.06 -0.42 7.82
N LEU A 107 -2.21 0.55 7.47
CA LEU A 107 -0.76 0.45 7.66
C LEU A 107 -0.33 0.66 9.13
N GLY A 108 -1.11 1.41 9.90
CA GLY A 108 -0.82 1.75 11.30
C GLY A 108 0.30 2.77 11.47
N HIS A 109 0.45 3.72 10.53
CA HIS A 109 1.44 4.79 10.66
C HIS A 109 0.98 5.84 11.69
N ALA A 110 1.82 6.11 12.69
CA ALA A 110 1.62 7.20 13.64
C ALA A 110 1.84 8.60 13.02
N SER A 111 2.60 8.70 11.92
CA SER A 111 2.92 9.96 11.24
C SER A 111 2.43 10.00 9.79
N ILE A 112 1.86 11.14 9.40
CA ILE A 112 1.32 11.46 8.06
C ILE A 112 2.43 11.61 7.01
N THR A 113 3.68 11.86 7.42
CA THR A 113 4.78 12.26 6.52
C THR A 113 5.14 11.20 5.47
N THR A 114 4.96 9.90 5.75
CA THR A 114 5.17 8.82 4.76
C THR A 114 3.96 8.59 3.86
N THR A 115 2.78 9.05 4.26
CA THR A 115 1.54 8.88 3.49
C THR A 115 1.38 9.99 2.44
N SER A 116 1.83 11.21 2.74
CA SER A 116 1.86 12.32 1.78
C SER A 116 2.74 12.04 0.56
N ILE A 117 3.81 11.24 0.72
CA ILE A 117 4.65 10.78 -0.40
C ILE A 117 3.81 10.01 -1.43
N TYR A 118 2.80 9.24 -0.98
CA TYR A 118 1.94 8.49 -1.90
C TYR A 118 1.04 9.41 -2.72
N ALA A 119 0.51 10.49 -2.12
CA ALA A 119 -0.35 11.46 -2.80
C ALA A 119 0.41 12.21 -3.92
N THR A 120 1.68 12.55 -3.69
CA THR A 120 2.51 13.22 -4.68
C THR A 120 3.04 12.26 -5.76
N ALA A 121 3.10 10.95 -5.48
CA ALA A 121 3.71 9.97 -6.37
C ALA A 121 2.85 9.58 -7.58
N ASP A 122 1.55 9.86 -7.58
CA ASP A 122 0.65 9.43 -8.66
C ASP A 122 0.01 10.63 -9.38
N SER A 123 0.77 11.22 -10.30
CA SER A 123 0.29 12.31 -11.16
C SER A 123 -0.90 11.91 -12.03
N GLN A 124 -1.09 10.61 -12.33
CA GLN A 124 -2.24 10.13 -13.09
C GLN A 124 -3.51 10.23 -12.25
N MET A 125 -3.47 9.87 -10.97
CA MET A 125 -4.61 10.06 -10.07
C MET A 125 -5.01 11.53 -9.92
N VAL A 126 -4.03 12.45 -9.90
CA VAL A 126 -4.32 13.89 -9.88
C VAL A 126 -5.02 14.32 -11.16
N ARG A 127 -4.55 13.86 -12.33
CA ARG A 127 -5.21 14.13 -13.62
C ARG A 127 -6.64 13.58 -13.64
N ASP A 128 -6.83 12.33 -13.23
CA ASP A 128 -8.14 11.66 -13.24
C ASP A 128 -9.13 12.37 -12.30
N ALA A 129 -8.66 12.82 -11.12
CA ALA A 129 -9.47 13.58 -10.19
C ALA A 129 -9.87 14.95 -10.76
N ILE A 130 -8.94 15.66 -11.41
CA ILE A 130 -9.22 16.93 -12.10
C ILE A 130 -10.24 16.71 -13.23
N GLN A 131 -10.05 15.68 -14.06
CA GLN A 131 -10.94 15.36 -15.16
C GLN A 131 -12.35 15.02 -14.67
N LYS A 132 -12.46 14.21 -13.61
CA LYS A 132 -13.76 13.86 -12.99
C LYS A 132 -14.47 15.08 -12.41
N ALA A 133 -13.73 16.01 -11.79
CA ALA A 133 -14.28 17.28 -11.33
C ALA A 133 -14.77 18.14 -12.51
N ALA A 134 -14.00 18.21 -13.60
CA ALA A 134 -14.36 18.96 -14.80
C ALA A 134 -15.66 18.46 -15.47
N VAL A 135 -15.95 17.15 -15.44
CA VAL A 135 -17.23 16.59 -15.97
C VAL A 135 -18.46 17.04 -15.17
N THR A 136 -18.29 17.46 -13.92
CA THR A 136 -19.41 17.81 -13.02
C THR A 136 -19.76 19.30 -13.08
N THR A 137 -18.86 20.13 -13.58
CA THR A 137 -19.14 21.53 -13.93
C THR A 137 -19.71 21.58 -15.35
N PRO A 138 -20.97 21.99 -15.54
CA PRO A 138 -21.43 22.42 -16.86
C PRO A 138 -20.44 23.48 -17.36
N ASP A 139 -20.04 23.38 -18.63
CA ASP A 139 -19.21 24.41 -19.24
C ASP A 139 -19.92 25.75 -19.02
N PRO A 140 -19.39 26.65 -18.16
CA PRO A 140 -20.07 27.90 -17.92
C PRO A 140 -20.13 28.60 -19.27
N ALA A 141 -21.34 28.85 -19.78
CA ALA A 141 -21.53 29.64 -20.98
C ALA A 141 -20.59 30.84 -20.88
N PRO A 142 -19.70 31.08 -21.87
CA PRO A 142 -18.63 32.04 -21.73
C PRO A 142 -19.21 33.37 -21.23
N LEU A 143 -18.80 33.76 -20.02
CA LEU A 143 -19.22 35.02 -19.38
C LEU A 143 -18.55 36.25 -20.01
N TRP A 144 -17.92 36.08 -21.17
CA TRP A 144 -17.39 37.18 -21.94
C TRP A 144 -18.54 37.91 -22.63
N LYS A 145 -19.05 38.94 -21.96
CA LYS A 145 -19.80 40.02 -22.63
C LYS A 145 -18.80 41.05 -23.11
N GLY A 146 -18.41 40.97 -24.38
CA GLY A 146 -17.60 41.99 -25.06
C GLY A 146 -17.35 41.59 -26.51
N ASN A 147 -17.42 42.57 -27.43
CA ASN A 147 -17.09 42.39 -28.84
C ASN A 147 -15.67 41.84 -28.99
N ASP A 148 -15.46 40.90 -29.92
CA ASP A 148 -14.18 40.26 -30.23
C ASP A 148 -13.04 41.28 -30.48
N ASP A 149 -13.38 42.50 -30.89
CA ASP A 149 -12.47 43.63 -31.07
C ASP A 149 -11.67 43.98 -29.81
N LEU A 150 -12.26 43.87 -28.62
CA LEU A 150 -11.60 44.22 -27.35
C LEU A 150 -10.51 43.20 -26.98
N ILE A 151 -10.70 41.94 -27.38
CA ILE A 151 -9.75 40.84 -27.14
C ILE A 151 -8.56 40.97 -28.08
N LEU A 152 -8.80 41.34 -29.34
CA LEU A 152 -7.75 41.58 -30.33
C LEU A 152 -6.84 42.75 -29.92
N GLN A 153 -7.43 43.81 -29.35
CA GLN A 153 -6.69 44.98 -28.89
C GLN A 153 -5.81 44.69 -27.66
N LEU A 154 -6.29 43.87 -26.72
CA LEU A 154 -5.51 43.46 -25.53
C LEU A 154 -4.41 42.43 -25.86
N ALA A 155 -4.59 41.65 -26.92
CA ALA A 155 -3.59 40.71 -27.42
C ALA A 155 -2.53 41.37 -28.33
N GLY A 156 -2.63 42.68 -28.59
CA GLY A 156 -1.67 43.44 -29.41
C GLY A 156 -1.69 43.06 -30.90
N LEU A 157 -2.82 42.54 -31.39
CA LEU A 157 -2.97 42.08 -32.78
C LEU A 157 -3.71 43.08 -33.69
N THR A 158 -3.93 44.30 -33.21
CA THR A 158 -4.37 45.48 -33.97
C THR A 158 -3.66 46.72 -33.45
#